data_AF-A0A854BU78-F1
#
_entry.id   AF-A0A854BU78-F1
#
_cell.length_a   1.000
_cell.length_b   1.000
_cell.length_c   1.000
_cell.angle_alpha   90.00
_cell.angle_beta   90.00
_cell.angle_gamma   90.00
#
_symmetry.space_group_name_H-M   'P 1'
#
loop_
_entity.id
_entity.type
_entity.pdbx_description
1 polymer ?
#
loop_
_entity_poly.entity_id
_entity_poly.type
_entity_poly.pdbx_seq_one_letter_code
_entity_poly.pdbx_strand_id
1 'polypeptide(L)'
;MPISAYVGSLGSGKSYEVVSSVIVPACASGRRVVTNIYGINRDKIHEYCIKKSKSGKDTRLGDIVYVSNDDVKSENFFPYKDSLPEDTLCQYGDLIVVDESWRIWDSDKSICENHRSFIAEHRHFTNIETGVCCDLVVINQEVSSLPRFIKARLDTTFRMQKHIAIGMKSRYRVDVFNGSKLYKSNKITSYQRKYNPDIFPLYKSYENGDGKELTVDSRASILGKKSLYFVVVAMIFIFVFSVGYLYRFFNGAAVKTDVSDSPSHDSNLRSFNLVPDSQNIPKLSSTWRIVGKLEREGRSYVIITNNSGLVRMVPASTFNYQGILLTGIVDGELVTFYSGGDK
;
A
#
# COMPACT_ATOMS: atom_id res chain seq x y z
N MET A 1 1.45 -13.25 21.01
CA MET A 1 1.23 -12.47 22.25
C MET A 1 1.12 -11.01 21.81
N PRO A 2 -0.08 -10.42 21.65
CA PRO A 2 -0.21 -9.29 20.75
C PRO A 2 -0.12 -7.96 21.48
N ILE A 3 1.09 -7.65 21.97
CA ILE A 3 1.38 -6.25 22.23
C ILE A 3 1.42 -5.55 20.88
N SER A 4 0.61 -4.50 20.75
CA SER A 4 0.59 -3.67 19.54
C SER A 4 1.38 -2.40 19.78
N ALA A 5 2.30 -2.08 18.87
CA ALA A 5 3.05 -0.83 18.93
C ALA A 5 2.53 0.17 17.89
N TYR A 6 2.36 1.42 18.29
CA TYR A 6 2.03 2.53 17.42
C TYR A 6 3.19 3.53 17.41
N VAL A 7 3.89 3.64 16.28
CA VAL A 7 5.14 4.40 16.15
C VAL A 7 5.13 5.41 15.01
N GLY A 8 5.99 6.41 15.04
CA GLY A 8 6.04 7.49 14.06
C GLY A 8 6.54 8.80 14.68
N SER A 9 7.01 9.71 13.83
CA SER A 9 7.53 11.01 14.27
C SER A 9 6.50 11.81 15.09
N LEU A 10 6.96 12.83 15.80
CA LEU A 10 6.06 13.79 16.44
C LEU A 10 5.09 14.37 15.40
N GLY A 11 3.82 14.56 15.78
CA GLY A 11 2.77 15.05 14.87
C GLY A 11 2.35 14.10 13.74
N SER A 12 2.80 12.83 13.73
CA SER A 12 2.44 11.85 12.70
C SER A 12 1.02 11.28 12.82
N GLY A 13 0.30 11.57 13.90
CA GLY A 13 -1.07 11.11 14.13
C GLY A 13 -1.19 9.79 14.90
N LYS A 14 -0.18 9.42 15.71
CA LYS A 14 -0.18 8.17 16.48
C LYS A 14 -1.32 8.07 17.49
N SER A 15 -1.40 9.05 18.40
CA SER A 15 -2.46 9.10 19.42
C SER A 15 -3.84 9.24 18.78
N TYR A 16 -3.96 10.01 17.68
CA TYR A 16 -5.18 10.06 16.86
C TYR A 16 -5.62 8.66 16.39
N GLU A 17 -4.70 7.89 15.80
CA GLU A 17 -5.00 6.56 15.26
C GLU A 17 -5.43 5.61 16.38
N VAL A 18 -4.74 5.65 17.53
CA VAL A 18 -5.09 4.82 18.68
C VAL A 18 -6.45 5.20 19.26
N VAL A 19 -6.73 6.49 19.42
CA VAL A 19 -8.05 6.95 19.88
C VAL A 19 -9.14 6.50 18.90
N SER A 20 -8.96 6.73 17.59
CA SER A 20 -9.98 6.45 16.57
C SER A 20 -10.19 4.96 16.31
N SER A 21 -9.14 4.14 16.34
CA SER A 21 -9.17 2.75 15.85
C SER A 21 -9.09 1.72 16.96
N VAL A 22 -8.74 2.12 18.18
CA VAL A 22 -8.57 1.21 19.32
C VAL A 22 -9.48 1.61 20.48
N ILE A 23 -9.33 2.82 21.02
CA ILE A 23 -10.07 3.25 22.23
C ILE A 23 -11.56 3.39 21.95
N VAL A 24 -11.94 4.12 20.91
CA VAL A 24 -13.36 4.35 20.56
C VAL A 24 -14.07 3.02 20.28
N PRO A 25 -13.54 2.11 19.43
CA PRO A 25 -14.16 0.80 19.23
C PRO A 25 -14.27 -0.06 20.50
N ALA A 26 -13.24 -0.07 21.35
CA ALA A 26 -13.27 -0.82 22.61
C ALA A 26 -14.32 -0.29 23.59
N CYS A 27 -14.41 1.04 23.74
CA CYS A 27 -15.45 1.65 24.55
C CYS A 27 -16.86 1.36 23.97
N ALA A 28 -17.04 1.48 22.65
CA ALA A 28 -18.30 1.15 22.00
C ALA A 28 -18.71 -0.32 22.17
N SER A 29 -17.75 -1.24 22.35
CA SER A 29 -18.02 -2.66 22.62
C SER A 29 -18.21 -2.99 24.10
N GLY A 30 -18.28 -1.99 24.99
CA GLY A 30 -18.44 -2.22 26.43
C GLY A 30 -17.16 -2.51 27.20
N ARG A 31 -15.99 -2.43 26.55
CA ARG A 31 -14.70 -2.78 27.17
C ARG A 31 -14.09 -1.57 27.89
N ARG A 32 -13.65 -1.78 29.13
CA ARG A 32 -12.93 -0.77 29.91
C ARG A 32 -11.56 -0.50 29.29
N VAL A 33 -11.22 0.78 29.17
CA VAL A 33 -9.96 1.27 28.63
C VAL A 33 -9.21 2.05 29.70
N VAL A 34 -7.95 1.72 29.93
CA VAL A 34 -7.05 2.46 30.84
C VAL A 34 -5.96 3.11 30.01
N THR A 35 -5.77 4.43 30.12
CA THR A 35 -4.79 5.14 29.29
C THR A 35 -4.22 6.40 29.92
N ASN A 36 -2.96 6.69 29.63
CA ASN A 36 -2.29 7.95 29.95
C ASN A 36 -2.27 8.94 28.76
N ILE A 37 -3.02 8.70 27.67
CA ILE A 37 -3.15 9.69 26.59
C ILE A 37 -3.66 11.01 27.16
N TYR A 38 -2.87 12.07 26.98
CA TYR A 38 -3.15 13.36 27.58
C TYR A 38 -4.49 13.95 27.11
N GLY A 39 -5.27 14.43 28.07
CA GLY A 39 -6.54 15.10 27.82
C GLY A 39 -7.63 14.23 27.20
N ILE A 40 -7.50 12.91 27.25
CA ILE A 40 -8.56 11.97 26.89
C ILE A 40 -9.84 12.33 27.66
N ASN A 41 -10.98 12.36 26.97
CA ASN A 41 -12.24 12.80 27.56
C ASN A 41 -13.30 11.70 27.44
N ARG A 42 -13.63 11.07 28.57
CA ARG A 42 -14.62 10.00 28.68
C ARG A 42 -15.99 10.41 28.11
N ASP A 43 -16.53 11.53 28.58
CA ASP A 43 -17.88 11.97 28.23
C ASP A 43 -18.02 12.21 26.73
N LYS A 44 -17.07 12.92 26.12
CA LYS A 44 -17.06 13.16 24.67
C LYS A 44 -16.92 11.87 23.86
N ILE A 45 -16.15 10.89 24.35
CA ILE A 45 -16.04 9.59 23.68
C ILE A 45 -17.36 8.85 23.78
N HIS A 46 -18.03 8.86 24.94
CA HIS A 46 -19.35 8.28 25.13
C HIS A 46 -20.39 8.92 24.21
N GLU A 47 -20.45 10.25 24.16
CA GLU A 47 -21.30 11.01 23.23
C GLU A 47 -21.00 10.64 21.77
N TYR A 48 -19.72 10.56 21.39
CA TYR A 48 -19.31 10.16 20.05
C TYR A 48 -19.79 8.75 19.71
N CYS A 49 -19.62 7.80 20.63
CA CYS A 49 -20.08 6.41 20.47
C CYS A 49 -21.60 6.34 20.30
N ILE A 50 -22.37 7.02 21.14
CA ILE A 50 -23.85 7.07 21.08
C ILE A 50 -24.31 7.67 19.75
N LYS A 51 -23.70 8.78 19.32
CA LYS A 51 -24.03 9.42 18.03
C LYS A 51 -23.74 8.52 16.84
N LYS A 52 -22.73 7.64 16.94
CA LYS A 52 -22.34 6.67 15.91
C LYS A 52 -23.18 5.40 15.93
N SER A 53 -23.66 4.95 17.08
CA SER A 53 -24.54 3.80 17.22
C SER A 53 -25.95 4.18 16.73
N LYS A 54 -26.16 4.14 15.40
CA LYS A 54 -27.45 4.39 14.74
C LYS A 54 -28.58 3.41 15.14
N SER A 55 -28.32 2.48 16.05
CA SER A 55 -29.27 1.48 16.52
C SER A 55 -29.65 1.80 17.95
N GLY A 56 -30.95 1.93 18.24
CA GLY A 56 -31.52 2.05 19.58
C GLY A 56 -31.33 0.81 20.46
N LYS A 57 -30.15 0.16 20.39
CA LYS A 57 -29.68 -0.79 21.40
C LYS A 57 -29.06 0.02 22.53
N ASP A 58 -29.59 -0.19 23.72
CA ASP A 58 -28.98 0.25 24.97
C ASP A 58 -27.59 -0.38 25.06
N THR A 59 -26.59 0.35 24.60
CA THR A 59 -25.22 -0.16 24.48
C THR A 59 -24.52 0.24 25.74
N ARG A 60 -24.30 -0.72 26.64
CA ARG A 60 -23.47 -0.50 27.82
C ARG A 60 -22.05 -0.18 27.34
N LEU A 61 -21.70 1.10 27.35
CA LEU A 61 -20.39 1.58 26.96
C LEU A 61 -19.34 1.19 28.00
N GLY A 62 -18.13 0.93 27.53
CA GLY A 62 -16.98 0.68 28.37
C GLY A 62 -16.51 1.97 29.04
N ASP A 63 -15.95 1.84 30.23
CA ASP A 63 -15.36 2.97 30.94
C ASP A 63 -14.02 3.39 30.29
N ILE A 64 -13.63 4.65 30.45
CA ILE A 64 -12.35 5.21 30.04
C ILE A 64 -11.72 5.84 31.28
N VAL A 65 -10.64 5.22 31.74
CA VAL A 65 -9.91 5.62 32.93
C VAL A 65 -8.61 6.30 32.50
N TYR A 66 -8.54 7.60 32.76
CA TYR A 66 -7.31 8.37 32.61
C TYR A 66 -6.37 8.09 33.79
N VAL A 67 -5.09 7.88 33.49
CA VAL A 67 -4.03 7.67 34.49
C VAL A 67 -2.82 8.55 34.16
N SER A 68 -2.10 8.99 35.18
CA SER A 68 -0.85 9.73 34.99
C SER A 68 0.31 8.78 34.66
N ASN A 69 1.44 9.32 34.20
CA ASN A 69 2.64 8.50 33.99
C ASN A 69 3.16 7.87 35.29
N ASP A 70 2.95 8.53 36.43
CA ASP A 70 3.41 8.00 37.72
C ASP A 70 2.49 6.88 38.22
N ASP A 71 1.19 6.95 37.93
CA ASP A 71 0.27 5.83 38.16
C ASP A 71 0.70 4.60 37.34
N VAL A 72 1.06 4.79 36.07
CA VAL A 72 1.52 3.69 35.19
C VAL A 72 2.86 3.10 35.65
N LYS A 73 3.71 3.87 36.33
CA LYS A 73 4.98 3.38 36.90
C LYS A 73 4.79 2.60 38.20
N SER A 74 3.64 2.77 38.88
CA SER A 74 3.35 2.07 40.12
C SER A 74 3.46 0.56 39.94
N GLU A 75 4.09 -0.14 40.88
CA GLU A 75 4.34 -1.57 40.80
C GLU A 75 3.06 -2.40 40.60
N ASN A 76 1.94 -1.94 41.16
CA ASN A 76 0.64 -2.62 41.10
C ASN A 76 -0.30 -1.99 40.06
N PHE A 77 0.25 -1.36 39.02
CA PHE A 77 -0.56 -0.80 37.95
C PHE A 77 -1.25 -1.89 37.10
N PHE A 78 -0.51 -2.94 36.74
CA PHE A 78 -1.01 -4.07 35.95
C PHE A 78 -1.33 -5.29 36.82
N PRO A 79 -2.29 -6.13 36.42
CA PRO A 79 -2.40 -7.51 36.87
C PRO A 79 -1.08 -8.26 36.75
N TYR A 80 -0.76 -9.08 37.72
CA TYR A 80 0.41 -9.95 37.67
C TYR A 80 0.04 -11.34 38.17
N LYS A 81 0.96 -12.29 38.00
CA LYS A 81 0.71 -13.67 38.41
C LYS A 81 0.32 -13.71 39.89
N ASP A 82 -0.78 -14.39 40.19
CA ASP A 82 -1.35 -14.56 41.53
C ASP A 82 -1.94 -13.27 42.16
N SER A 83 -2.01 -12.14 41.44
CA SER A 83 -2.76 -10.95 41.89
C SER A 83 -4.27 -11.18 41.84
N LEU A 84 -5.00 -10.55 42.75
CA LEU A 84 -6.46 -10.39 42.64
C LEU A 84 -6.79 -9.06 41.93
N PRO A 85 -7.99 -8.93 41.31
CA PRO A 85 -8.38 -7.69 40.64
C PRO A 85 -8.32 -6.44 41.54
N GLU A 86 -8.59 -6.59 42.84
CA GLU A 86 -8.49 -5.53 43.85
C GLU A 86 -7.06 -5.09 44.19
N ASP A 87 -6.05 -5.92 43.89
CA ASP A 87 -4.65 -5.62 44.20
C ASP A 87 -4.05 -4.60 43.21
N THR A 88 -4.70 -4.39 42.06
CA THR A 88 -4.14 -3.67 40.92
C THR A 88 -5.10 -2.64 40.32
N LEU A 89 -4.57 -1.59 39.70
CA LEU A 89 -5.39 -0.54 39.10
C LEU A 89 -6.11 -1.03 37.83
N CYS A 90 -5.36 -1.70 36.94
CA CYS A 90 -5.91 -2.32 35.75
C CYS A 90 -6.62 -3.62 36.14
N GLN A 91 -7.79 -3.85 35.56
CA GLN A 91 -8.65 -4.98 35.83
C GLN A 91 -8.50 -6.02 34.73
N TYR A 92 -8.95 -7.25 35.00
CA TYR A 92 -8.91 -8.32 34.00
C TYR A 92 -9.83 -7.97 32.81
N GLY A 93 -9.34 -8.21 31.60
CA GLY A 93 -10.00 -7.83 30.34
C GLY A 93 -9.84 -6.39 29.90
N ASP A 94 -9.11 -5.55 30.64
CA ASP A 94 -8.87 -4.17 30.24
C ASP A 94 -8.13 -4.07 28.90
N LEU A 95 -8.46 -3.03 28.12
CA LEU A 95 -7.57 -2.53 27.09
C LEU A 95 -6.67 -1.46 27.72
N ILE A 96 -5.36 -1.69 27.70
CA ILE A 96 -4.40 -0.78 28.32
C ILE A 96 -3.57 -0.09 27.24
N VAL A 97 -3.62 1.23 27.20
CA VAL A 97 -2.94 2.06 26.20
C VAL A 97 -1.94 2.98 26.88
N VAL A 98 -0.65 2.75 26.66
CA VAL A 98 0.44 3.54 27.23
C VAL A 98 1.06 4.42 26.15
N ASP A 99 0.77 5.71 26.19
CA ASP A 99 1.39 6.76 25.38
C ASP A 99 2.77 7.14 25.91
N GLU A 100 3.66 7.52 24.98
CA GLU A 100 5.07 7.82 25.22
C GLU A 100 5.72 6.82 26.19
N SER A 101 5.55 5.52 25.91
CA SER A 101 5.88 4.44 26.86
C SER A 101 7.35 4.38 27.29
N TRP A 102 8.26 5.03 26.57
CA TRP A 102 9.64 5.24 26.99
C TRP A 102 9.78 6.06 28.28
N ARG A 103 8.77 6.88 28.63
CA ARG A 103 8.70 7.61 29.90
C ARG A 103 8.44 6.70 31.10
N ILE A 104 7.86 5.53 30.84
CA ILE A 104 7.56 4.51 31.85
C ILE A 104 8.70 3.49 31.87
N TRP A 105 9.05 2.97 30.69
CA TRP A 105 10.08 1.97 30.52
C TRP A 105 11.15 2.45 29.55
N ASP A 106 12.21 3.06 30.07
CA ASP A 106 13.35 3.52 29.28
C ASP A 106 14.29 2.38 28.86
N SER A 107 14.25 1.27 29.60
CA SER A 107 15.15 0.14 29.46
C SER A 107 14.52 -1.13 30.02
N ASP A 108 15.16 -2.28 29.83
CA ASP A 108 14.68 -3.51 30.47
C ASP A 108 14.76 -3.41 32.01
N LYS A 109 15.70 -2.62 32.55
CA LYS A 109 15.89 -2.48 34.01
C LYS A 109 14.79 -1.70 34.70
N SER A 110 14.14 -0.77 33.99
CA SER A 110 13.02 0.01 34.52
C SER A 110 11.70 -0.77 34.58
N ILE A 111 11.66 -1.99 34.03
CA ILE A 111 10.47 -2.84 34.10
C ILE A 111 10.54 -3.66 35.39
N CYS A 112 9.73 -3.29 36.38
CA CYS A 112 9.59 -4.05 37.62
C CYS A 112 8.98 -5.44 37.37
N GLU A 113 9.05 -6.32 38.38
CA GLU A 113 8.67 -7.72 38.23
C GLU A 113 7.18 -7.89 37.90
N ASN A 114 6.30 -7.14 38.55
CA ASN A 114 4.86 -7.19 38.29
C ASN A 114 4.54 -6.77 36.85
N HIS A 115 5.19 -5.72 36.34
CA HIS A 115 5.06 -5.31 34.95
C HIS A 115 5.59 -6.37 33.99
N ARG A 116 6.69 -7.05 34.32
CA ARG A 116 7.25 -8.15 33.52
C ARG A 116 6.28 -9.32 33.44
N SER A 117 5.68 -9.69 34.57
CA SER A 117 4.65 -10.73 34.66
C SER A 117 3.48 -10.39 33.74
N PHE A 118 2.92 -9.18 33.85
CA PHE A 118 1.86 -8.73 32.97
C PHE A 118 2.24 -8.78 31.49
N ILE A 119 3.35 -8.15 31.11
CA ILE A 119 3.78 -8.03 29.71
C ILE A 119 3.97 -9.43 29.08
N ALA A 120 4.46 -10.40 29.86
CA ALA A 120 4.61 -11.77 29.42
C ALA A 120 3.29 -12.54 29.30
N GLU A 121 2.33 -12.28 30.20
CA GLU A 121 1.16 -13.13 30.40
C GLU A 121 -0.18 -12.38 30.28
N HIS A 122 -0.21 -11.19 29.67
CA HIS A 122 -1.38 -10.30 29.63
C HIS A 122 -2.69 -10.99 29.19
N ARG A 123 -2.61 -11.98 28.30
CA ARG A 123 -3.78 -12.75 27.83
C ARG A 123 -4.39 -13.69 28.87
N HIS A 124 -3.67 -14.05 29.93
CA HIS A 124 -4.21 -14.87 31.01
C HIS A 124 -5.15 -14.07 31.93
N PHE A 125 -4.99 -12.73 31.98
CA PHE A 125 -5.86 -11.85 32.75
C PHE A 125 -7.17 -11.59 31.98
N THR A 126 -8.08 -12.55 32.09
CA THR A 126 -9.35 -12.57 31.38
C THR A 126 -10.51 -12.22 32.30
N ASN A 127 -11.35 -11.28 31.85
CA ASN A 127 -12.57 -10.94 32.55
C ASN A 127 -13.50 -12.15 32.60
N ILE A 128 -13.93 -12.55 33.80
CA ILE A 128 -14.69 -13.79 34.02
C ILE A 128 -16.06 -13.75 33.34
N GLU A 129 -16.71 -12.58 33.31
CA GLU A 129 -18.06 -12.44 32.76
C GLU A 129 -18.05 -12.37 31.22
N THR A 130 -17.10 -11.63 30.65
CA THR A 130 -17.07 -11.36 29.20
C THR A 130 -16.15 -12.30 28.41
N GLY A 131 -15.24 -13.01 29.08
CA GLY A 131 -14.21 -13.84 28.44
C GLY A 131 -13.16 -13.05 27.66
N VAL A 132 -13.15 -11.72 27.78
CA VAL A 132 -12.18 -10.84 27.10
C VAL A 132 -10.90 -10.77 27.94
N CYS A 133 -9.76 -11.06 27.31
CA CYS A 133 -8.44 -10.96 27.93
C CYS A 133 -7.86 -9.54 27.85
N CYS A 134 -6.91 -9.20 28.74
CA CYS A 134 -6.23 -7.91 28.64
C CYS A 134 -5.44 -7.79 27.32
N ASP A 135 -5.36 -6.57 26.80
CA ASP A 135 -4.50 -6.21 25.66
C ASP A 135 -3.64 -5.00 26.01
N LEU A 136 -2.40 -4.99 25.53
CA LEU A 136 -1.47 -3.88 25.73
C LEU A 136 -1.13 -3.20 24.40
N VAL A 137 -1.37 -1.89 24.36
CA VAL A 137 -0.98 -1.01 23.26
C VAL A 137 0.05 -0.02 23.76
N VAL A 138 1.20 0.02 23.10
CA VAL A 138 2.27 0.99 23.41
C VAL A 138 2.41 1.99 22.27
N ILE A 139 2.46 3.27 22.60
CA ILE A 139 2.71 4.35 21.64
C ILE A 139 4.09 4.92 21.93
N ASN A 140 4.89 5.09 20.88
CA ASN A 140 6.23 5.67 21.00
C ASN A 140 6.61 6.39 19.70
N GLN A 141 7.72 7.13 19.67
CA GLN A 141 8.20 7.73 18.42
C GLN A 141 8.82 6.68 17.49
N GLU A 142 9.59 5.77 18.07
CA GLU A 142 10.26 4.69 17.35
C GLU A 142 10.11 3.36 18.09
N VAL A 143 10.30 2.25 17.38
CA VAL A 143 10.35 0.92 18.04
C VAL A 143 11.65 0.76 18.81
N SER A 144 12.74 1.35 18.31
CA SER A 144 14.10 1.29 18.87
C SER A 144 14.13 1.69 20.36
N SER A 145 13.39 2.74 20.72
CA SER A 145 13.26 3.29 22.08
C SER A 145 12.46 2.43 23.05
N LEU A 146 11.78 1.38 22.57
CA LEU A 146 11.14 0.42 23.48
C LEU A 146 12.20 -0.53 24.07
N PRO A 147 12.03 -0.96 25.34
CA PRO A 147 12.84 -2.02 25.94
C PRO A 147 12.84 -3.29 25.10
N ARG A 148 13.94 -4.05 25.13
CA ARG A 148 14.08 -5.31 24.39
C ARG A 148 13.02 -6.32 24.82
N PHE A 149 12.69 -6.35 26.10
CA PHE A 149 11.66 -7.24 26.66
C PHE A 149 10.28 -7.03 26.02
N ILE A 150 9.90 -5.76 25.77
CA ILE A 150 8.65 -5.39 25.10
C ILE A 150 8.76 -5.66 23.59
N LYS A 151 9.86 -5.24 22.95
CA LYS A 151 10.11 -5.45 21.51
C LYS A 151 10.01 -6.93 21.08
N ALA A 152 10.47 -7.84 21.93
CA ALA A 152 10.42 -9.28 21.67
C ALA A 152 8.99 -9.85 21.69
N ARG A 153 8.03 -9.11 22.26
CA ARG A 153 6.62 -9.50 22.41
C ARG A 153 5.67 -8.64 21.58
N LEU A 154 6.20 -7.74 20.75
CA LEU A 154 5.39 -7.07 19.74
C LEU A 154 4.94 -8.09 18.70
N ASP A 155 3.64 -8.10 18.43
CA ASP A 155 3.03 -8.94 17.39
C ASP A 155 2.73 -8.10 16.15
N THR A 156 2.19 -6.91 16.35
CA THR A 156 1.90 -5.97 15.26
C THR A 156 2.45 -4.60 15.59
N THR A 157 3.15 -3.99 14.63
CA THR A 157 3.57 -2.60 14.71
C THR A 157 2.91 -1.76 13.62
N PHE A 158 2.21 -0.72 14.02
CA PHE A 158 1.63 0.30 13.17
C PHE A 158 2.56 1.52 13.12
N ARG A 159 3.10 1.84 11.94
CA ARG A 159 3.94 3.02 11.73
C ARG A 159 3.17 4.11 11.00
N MET A 160 2.97 5.24 11.68
CA MET A 160 2.33 6.43 11.16
C MET A 160 3.32 7.28 10.38
N GLN A 161 2.91 7.74 9.20
CA GLN A 161 3.67 8.68 8.37
C GLN A 161 2.78 9.85 7.93
N LYS A 162 3.24 11.07 8.19
CA LYS A 162 2.56 12.30 7.75
C LYS A 162 2.82 12.51 6.26
N HIS A 163 1.77 12.80 5.48
CA HIS A 163 1.90 13.14 4.06
C HIS A 163 2.37 14.59 3.84
N ILE A 164 3.54 14.93 4.37
CA ILE A 164 4.14 16.26 4.18
C ILE A 164 4.50 16.47 2.70
N ALA A 165 5.02 15.42 2.05
CA ALA A 165 5.61 15.50 0.71
C ALA A 165 4.62 15.89 -0.43
N ILE A 166 3.32 15.65 -0.25
CA ILE A 166 2.26 15.88 -1.26
C ILE A 166 1.28 16.98 -0.80
N GLY A 167 1.61 17.76 0.24
CA GLY A 167 0.78 18.90 0.67
C GLY A 167 -0.60 18.54 1.24
N MET A 168 -0.97 17.26 1.31
CA MET A 168 -2.25 16.78 1.83
C MET A 168 -2.22 16.65 3.36
N LYS A 169 -2.29 17.78 4.06
CA LYS A 169 -2.24 17.85 5.54
C LYS A 169 -3.37 17.09 6.26
N SER A 170 -4.47 16.77 5.57
CA SER A 170 -5.64 16.06 6.11
C SER A 170 -5.54 14.53 6.05
N ARG A 171 -4.43 13.98 5.55
CA ARG A 171 -4.23 12.55 5.39
C ARG A 171 -2.91 12.07 6.01
N TYR A 172 -2.91 10.81 6.39
CA TYR A 172 -1.76 10.11 6.93
C TYR A 172 -1.76 8.67 6.43
N ARG A 173 -0.59 8.05 6.47
CA ARG A 173 -0.39 6.65 6.10
C ARG A 173 -0.13 5.83 7.34
N VAL A 174 -0.70 4.64 7.36
CA VAL A 174 -0.37 3.61 8.34
C VAL A 174 0.29 2.46 7.59
N ASP A 175 1.54 2.18 7.93
CA ASP A 175 2.25 0.97 7.52
C ASP A 175 2.13 -0.07 8.64
N VAL A 176 1.67 -1.28 8.31
CA VAL A 176 1.50 -2.36 9.30
C VAL A 176 2.60 -3.38 9.11
N PHE A 177 3.28 -3.74 10.19
CA PHE A 177 4.37 -4.71 10.22
C PHE A 177 4.08 -5.84 11.20
N ASN A 178 4.57 -7.03 10.87
CA ASN A 178 4.63 -8.15 11.80
C ASN A 178 5.85 -7.98 12.73
N GLY A 179 5.59 -7.92 14.03
CA GLY A 179 6.56 -7.78 15.10
C GLY A 179 7.27 -6.43 15.13
N SER A 180 8.47 -6.42 15.71
CA SER A 180 9.27 -5.20 15.95
C SER A 180 10.18 -4.78 14.78
N LYS A 181 10.38 -5.63 13.77
CA LYS A 181 11.27 -5.34 12.63
C LYS A 181 10.51 -4.61 11.53
N LEU A 182 10.90 -3.37 11.23
CA LEU A 182 10.22 -2.51 10.25
C LEU A 182 10.81 -2.60 8.83
N TYR A 183 11.23 -3.79 8.43
CA TYR A 183 11.76 -4.07 7.09
C TYR A 183 10.64 -4.33 6.10
N LYS A 184 10.92 -4.17 4.79
CA LYS A 184 9.95 -4.44 3.73
C LYS A 184 9.43 -5.89 3.78
N SER A 185 10.26 -6.86 4.15
CA SER A 185 9.89 -8.27 4.33
C SER A 185 8.86 -8.51 5.44
N ASN A 186 8.87 -7.68 6.48
CA ASN A 186 7.98 -7.79 7.63
C ASN A 186 6.72 -6.92 7.46
N LYS A 187 6.64 -6.14 6.38
CA LYS A 187 5.51 -5.26 6.12
C LYS A 187 4.32 -6.11 5.63
N ILE A 188 3.25 -6.11 6.40
CA ILE A 188 2.01 -6.82 6.08
C ILE A 188 1.21 -6.00 5.06
N THR A 189 0.95 -4.73 5.37
CA THR A 189 0.11 -3.87 4.52
C THR A 189 0.43 -2.39 4.72
N SER A 190 -0.22 -1.56 3.92
CA SER A 190 -0.13 -0.12 3.98
C SER A 190 -1.40 0.52 3.46
N TYR A 191 -1.96 1.46 4.21
CA TYR A 191 -3.18 2.15 3.81
C TYR A 191 -3.15 3.63 4.17
N GLN A 192 -3.96 4.39 3.43
CA GLN A 192 -4.06 5.84 3.51
C GLN A 192 -5.34 6.22 4.24
N ARG A 193 -5.25 6.93 5.35
CA ARG A 193 -6.40 7.41 6.12
C ARG A 193 -6.55 8.92 6.00
N LYS A 194 -7.79 9.37 6.18
CA LYS A 194 -8.15 10.78 6.31
C LYS A 194 -8.48 11.03 7.77
N TYR A 195 -8.03 12.16 8.31
CA TYR A 195 -8.44 12.58 9.64
C TYR A 195 -9.94 12.88 9.67
N ASN A 196 -10.61 12.40 10.71
CA ASN A 196 -11.98 12.73 11.06
C ASN A 196 -11.94 13.87 12.11
N PRO A 197 -12.46 15.06 11.78
CA PRO A 197 -12.50 16.20 12.71
C PRO A 197 -13.15 15.86 14.06
N ASP A 198 -14.15 14.98 14.07
CA ASP A 198 -14.91 14.62 15.28
C ASP A 198 -14.08 13.85 16.33
N ILE A 199 -12.91 13.33 15.96
CA ILE A 199 -12.02 12.60 16.87
C ILE A 199 -11.10 13.55 17.66
N PHE A 200 -10.71 14.70 17.09
CA PHE A 200 -9.80 15.62 17.78
C PHE A 200 -10.33 16.16 19.10
N PRO A 201 -11.65 16.44 19.27
CA PRO A 201 -12.19 16.85 20.56
C PRO A 201 -12.10 15.80 21.67
N LEU A 202 -11.85 14.52 21.34
CA LEU A 202 -11.86 13.39 22.26
C LEU A 202 -10.59 13.31 23.12
N TYR A 203 -9.51 13.99 22.73
CA TYR A 203 -8.22 13.99 23.43
C TYR A 203 -7.47 15.31 23.19
N LYS A 204 -6.33 15.54 23.86
CA LYS A 204 -5.47 16.71 23.60
C LYS A 204 -4.14 16.26 22.98
N SER A 205 -3.83 16.81 21.80
CA SER A 205 -2.59 16.46 21.07
C SER A 205 -1.34 17.19 21.58
N TYR A 206 -1.49 18.23 22.39
CA TYR A 206 -0.40 19.04 22.93
C TYR A 206 -0.65 19.33 24.41
N GLU A 207 0.39 19.19 25.24
CA GLU A 207 0.34 19.54 26.67
C GLU A 207 0.22 21.07 26.88
N ASN A 208 0.79 21.88 25.97
CA ASN A 208 0.88 23.34 26.08
C ASN A 208 0.15 24.11 24.94
N GLY A 209 -1.12 23.79 24.68
CA GLY A 209 -1.98 24.54 23.74
C GLY A 209 -1.77 24.24 22.24
N ASP A 210 -2.40 25.03 21.37
CA ASP A 210 -2.38 24.86 19.91
C ASP A 210 -1.00 25.21 19.30
N GLY A 211 0.00 24.38 19.57
CA GLY A 211 1.32 24.50 18.97
C GLY A 211 1.25 24.41 17.45
N LYS A 212 1.53 25.52 16.75
CA LYS A 212 1.61 25.53 15.29
C LYS A 212 2.96 24.97 14.84
N GLU A 213 2.95 23.78 14.26
CA GLU A 213 4.12 23.19 13.60
C GLU A 213 4.48 24.02 12.35
N LEU A 214 5.57 24.80 12.44
CA LEU A 214 6.11 25.55 11.31
C LEU A 214 6.95 24.63 10.43
N THR A 215 6.74 24.67 9.11
CA THR A 215 7.60 23.96 8.16
C THR A 215 8.93 24.70 8.06
N VAL A 216 9.95 24.19 8.74
CA VAL A 216 11.28 24.81 8.80
C VAL A 216 12.01 24.72 7.45
N ASP A 217 11.76 23.67 6.66
CA ASP A 217 12.35 23.50 5.33
C ASP A 217 11.30 23.09 4.28
N SER A 218 11.11 23.96 3.27
CA SER A 218 10.17 23.75 2.16
C SER A 218 10.66 22.76 1.10
N ARG A 219 11.96 22.40 1.11
CA ARG A 219 12.56 21.43 0.18
C ARG A 219 12.00 20.01 0.34
N ALA A 220 11.43 19.71 1.51
CA ALA A 220 10.77 18.44 1.77
C ALA A 220 9.45 18.27 0.99
N SER A 221 8.86 19.36 0.48
CA SER A 221 7.66 19.31 -0.35
C SER A 221 8.00 19.00 -1.82
N ILE A 222 7.46 17.91 -2.37
CA ILE A 222 7.69 17.52 -3.76
C ILE A 222 6.96 18.48 -4.73
N LEU A 223 5.84 19.06 -4.29
CA LEU A 223 5.05 20.03 -5.06
C LEU A 223 5.75 21.38 -5.29
N GLY A 224 6.79 21.69 -4.50
CA GLY A 224 7.60 22.91 -4.68
C GLY A 224 8.67 22.79 -5.77
N LYS A 225 8.90 21.59 -6.33
CA LYS A 225 9.99 21.37 -7.29
C LYS A 225 9.61 21.89 -8.68
N LYS A 226 10.37 22.87 -9.19
CA LYS A 226 10.20 23.44 -10.55
C LYS A 226 10.25 22.39 -11.67
N SER A 227 10.97 21.28 -11.48
CA SER A 227 11.02 20.16 -12.42
C SER A 227 9.68 19.44 -12.60
N LEU A 228 8.83 19.40 -11.57
CA LEU A 228 7.49 18.83 -11.67
C LEU A 228 6.62 19.66 -12.63
N TYR A 229 6.68 20.99 -12.55
CA TYR A 229 5.97 21.88 -13.46
C TYR A 229 6.40 21.69 -14.91
N PHE A 230 7.71 21.51 -15.16
CA PHE A 230 8.22 21.24 -16.51
C PHE A 230 7.65 19.93 -17.08
N VAL A 231 7.62 18.85 -16.29
CA VAL A 231 7.05 17.56 -16.71
C VAL A 231 5.54 17.67 -17.00
N VAL A 232 4.80 18.39 -16.15
CA VAL A 232 3.36 18.62 -16.36
C VAL A 232 3.10 19.41 -17.64
N VAL A 233 3.85 20.48 -17.87
CA VAL A 233 3.76 21.29 -19.09
C VAL A 233 4.11 20.45 -20.33
N ALA A 234 5.18 19.66 -20.28
CA ALA A 234 5.57 18.77 -21.37
C ALA A 234 4.48 17.73 -21.68
N MET A 235 3.85 17.14 -20.65
CA MET A 235 2.71 16.23 -20.84
C MET A 235 1.52 16.91 -21.53
N ILE A 236 1.20 18.15 -21.15
CA ILE A 236 0.12 18.92 -21.80
C ILE A 236 0.45 19.18 -23.26
N PHE A 237 1.69 19.56 -23.58
CA PHE A 237 2.14 19.77 -24.97
C PHE A 237 2.04 18.48 -25.80
N ILE A 238 2.50 17.35 -25.26
CA ILE A 238 2.38 16.05 -25.93
C ILE A 238 0.91 15.71 -26.16
N PHE A 239 0.04 15.90 -25.16
CA PHE A 239 -1.39 15.63 -25.27
C PHE A 239 -2.05 16.48 -26.37
N VAL A 240 -1.79 17.79 -26.40
CA VAL A 240 -2.32 18.70 -27.43
C VAL A 240 -1.82 18.30 -28.82
N PHE A 241 -0.52 17.97 -28.95
CA PHE A 241 0.05 17.52 -30.21
C PHE A 241 -0.55 16.20 -30.69
N SER A 242 -0.73 15.23 -29.78
CA SER A 242 -1.38 13.95 -30.08
C SER A 242 -2.83 14.12 -30.54
N VAL A 243 -3.61 14.99 -29.88
CA VAL A 243 -4.99 15.30 -30.29
C VAL A 243 -5.01 15.99 -31.66
N GLY A 244 -4.12 16.95 -31.91
CA GLY A 244 -4.00 17.62 -33.21
C GLY A 244 -3.61 16.67 -34.34
N TYR A 245 -2.67 15.76 -34.08
CA TYR A 245 -2.28 14.70 -35.01
C TYR A 245 -3.46 13.77 -35.33
N LEU A 246 -4.19 13.33 -34.30
CA LEU A 246 -5.35 12.45 -34.45
C LEU A 246 -6.46 13.14 -35.27
N TYR A 247 -6.75 14.42 -34.98
CA TYR A 247 -7.73 15.21 -35.76
C TYR A 247 -7.35 15.31 -37.23
N ARG A 248 -6.06 15.56 -37.54
CA ARG A 248 -5.57 15.63 -38.91
C ARG A 248 -5.61 14.27 -39.62
N PHE A 249 -5.30 13.19 -38.91
CA PHE A 249 -5.34 11.83 -39.46
C PHE A 249 -6.76 11.42 -39.87
N PHE A 250 -7.76 11.71 -39.05
CA PHE A 250 -9.15 11.35 -39.34
C PHE A 250 -9.86 12.31 -40.31
N ASN A 251 -9.47 13.59 -40.36
CA ASN A 251 -10.08 14.58 -41.27
C ASN A 251 -9.28 14.82 -42.56
N GLY A 252 -8.12 14.17 -42.72
CA GLY A 252 -7.20 14.34 -43.86
C GLY A 252 -7.47 13.46 -45.07
N ALA A 253 -8.47 12.56 -45.03
CA ALA A 253 -8.81 11.68 -46.14
C ALA A 253 -9.87 12.30 -47.06
N ALA A 254 -9.47 13.29 -47.85
CA ALA A 254 -10.20 13.71 -49.05
C ALA A 254 -9.19 14.06 -50.15
N VAL A 255 -8.49 13.04 -50.66
CA VAL A 255 -7.72 13.17 -51.90
C VAL A 255 -8.69 12.94 -53.05
N LYS A 256 -8.93 14.00 -53.84
CA LYS A 256 -9.66 13.93 -55.11
C LYS A 256 -8.86 13.07 -56.10
N THR A 257 -9.48 12.03 -56.62
CA THR A 257 -8.97 11.27 -57.77
C THR A 257 -9.48 11.96 -59.03
N ASP A 258 -8.61 12.69 -59.74
CA ASP A 258 -8.92 13.17 -61.09
C ASP A 258 -8.84 11.98 -62.06
N VAL A 259 -9.97 11.68 -62.70
CA VAL A 259 -10.09 10.72 -63.80
C VAL A 259 -9.77 11.47 -65.07
N SER A 260 -8.81 10.99 -65.87
CA SER A 260 -8.59 11.45 -67.24
C SER A 260 -8.67 10.27 -68.20
N ASP A 261 -9.38 10.53 -69.30
CA ASP A 261 -9.93 9.62 -70.29
C ASP A 261 -8.93 8.72 -71.02
N SER A 262 -9.44 7.56 -71.44
CA SER A 262 -8.86 6.68 -72.47
C SER A 262 -9.14 7.23 -73.88
N PRO A 263 -8.35 6.82 -74.88
CA PRO A 263 -8.97 6.29 -76.09
C PRO A 263 -8.42 4.92 -76.49
N SER A 264 -9.34 4.08 -76.93
CA SER A 264 -9.15 2.75 -77.51
C SER A 264 -8.78 2.83 -79.00
N HIS A 265 -7.70 2.17 -79.42
CA HIS A 265 -7.77 1.30 -80.61
C HIS A 265 -6.65 0.26 -80.64
N ASP A 266 -7.10 -0.97 -80.87
CA ASP A 266 -6.36 -2.22 -80.88
C ASP A 266 -5.82 -2.55 -82.28
N SER A 267 -4.57 -3.06 -82.38
CA SER A 267 -4.13 -4.00 -83.43
C SER A 267 -2.70 -4.51 -83.15
N ASN A 268 -2.62 -5.73 -82.58
CA ASN A 268 -1.76 -6.88 -82.95
C ASN A 268 -0.68 -6.63 -84.03
N LEU A 269 0.57 -7.12 -84.01
CA LEU A 269 1.29 -8.20 -83.31
C LEU A 269 2.78 -8.05 -83.69
N ARG A 270 3.72 -8.19 -82.73
CA ARG A 270 4.92 -9.06 -82.86
C ARG A 270 5.75 -9.05 -81.57
N SER A 271 5.87 -10.26 -81.05
CA SER A 271 6.52 -10.73 -79.83
C SER A 271 8.02 -10.45 -79.74
N PHE A 272 8.48 -9.98 -78.58
CA PHE A 272 9.72 -10.47 -77.95
C PHE A 272 9.53 -10.57 -76.44
N ASN A 273 9.94 -11.72 -75.90
CA ASN A 273 9.76 -12.19 -74.54
C ASN A 273 10.40 -11.28 -73.48
N LEU A 274 9.62 -10.90 -72.47
CA LEU A 274 10.12 -10.58 -71.14
C LEU A 274 9.25 -11.33 -70.13
N VAL A 275 9.89 -12.27 -69.43
CA VAL A 275 9.34 -13.04 -68.32
C VAL A 275 8.84 -12.07 -67.24
N PRO A 276 7.65 -12.27 -66.63
CA PRO A 276 7.28 -11.50 -65.45
C PRO A 276 8.10 -11.98 -64.27
N ASP A 277 8.91 -11.10 -63.68
CA ASP A 277 9.47 -11.30 -62.35
C ASP A 277 8.31 -11.21 -61.34
N SER A 278 7.82 -12.37 -60.90
CA SER A 278 6.79 -12.47 -59.89
C SER A 278 7.40 -12.09 -58.55
N GLN A 279 7.05 -10.91 -58.01
CA GLN A 279 7.29 -10.61 -56.61
C GLN A 279 6.48 -11.58 -55.73
N ASN A 280 7.10 -12.68 -55.33
CA ASN A 280 6.59 -13.66 -54.38
C ASN A 280 6.39 -12.99 -53.01
N ILE A 281 5.15 -12.57 -52.71
CA ILE A 281 4.75 -12.27 -51.34
C ILE A 281 4.75 -13.61 -50.57
N PRO A 282 5.58 -13.78 -49.53
CA PRO A 282 5.66 -15.05 -48.81
C PRO A 282 4.32 -15.36 -48.15
N LYS A 283 3.75 -16.52 -48.49
CA LYS A 283 2.48 -17.00 -47.94
C LYS A 283 2.62 -17.30 -46.45
N LEU A 284 1.58 -17.01 -45.66
CA LEU A 284 1.53 -17.35 -44.23
C LEU A 284 1.65 -18.87 -44.05
N SER A 285 2.53 -19.31 -43.15
CA SER A 285 2.77 -20.73 -42.91
C SER A 285 1.53 -21.42 -42.35
N SER A 286 1.12 -22.53 -42.96
CA SER A 286 0.09 -23.44 -42.43
C SER A 286 0.67 -24.56 -41.57
N THR A 287 2.00 -24.58 -41.40
CA THR A 287 2.72 -25.68 -40.75
C THR A 287 3.45 -25.22 -39.51
N TRP A 288 4.14 -24.09 -39.56
CA TRP A 288 5.01 -23.62 -38.48
C TRP A 288 4.40 -22.45 -37.71
N ARG A 289 4.61 -22.44 -36.39
CA ARG A 289 4.24 -21.33 -35.51
C ARG A 289 5.32 -21.03 -34.48
N ILE A 290 5.44 -19.77 -34.09
CA ILE A 290 6.36 -19.35 -33.03
C ILE A 290 5.76 -19.71 -31.67
N VAL A 291 6.55 -20.37 -30.82
CA VAL A 291 6.14 -20.76 -29.45
C VAL A 291 6.96 -20.10 -28.35
N GLY A 292 8.12 -19.51 -28.68
CA GLY A 292 8.93 -18.82 -27.69
C GLY A 292 10.24 -18.28 -28.23
N LYS A 293 11.00 -17.64 -27.34
CA LYS A 293 12.38 -17.19 -27.57
C LYS A 293 13.28 -17.80 -26.51
N LEU A 294 14.51 -18.13 -26.90
CA LEU A 294 15.54 -18.65 -26.00
C LEU A 294 16.81 -17.82 -26.20
N GLU A 295 17.40 -17.36 -25.10
CA GLU A 295 18.70 -16.71 -25.11
C GLU A 295 19.65 -17.48 -24.20
N ARG A 296 20.81 -17.89 -24.74
CA ARG A 296 21.84 -18.61 -24.00
C ARG A 296 23.22 -18.24 -24.55
N GLU A 297 24.15 -17.91 -23.65
CA GLU A 297 25.55 -17.62 -23.99
C GLU A 297 25.70 -16.53 -25.08
N GLY A 298 24.86 -15.48 -25.01
CA GLY A 298 24.87 -14.36 -25.95
C GLY A 298 24.29 -14.66 -27.33
N ARG A 299 23.69 -15.84 -27.53
CA ARG A 299 22.99 -16.23 -28.77
C ARG A 299 21.49 -16.28 -28.54
N SER A 300 20.74 -15.62 -29.43
CA SER A 300 19.27 -15.56 -29.40
C SER A 300 18.67 -16.47 -30.48
N TYR A 301 17.68 -17.27 -30.08
CA TYR A 301 16.94 -18.20 -30.94
C TYR A 301 15.44 -17.98 -30.80
N VAL A 302 14.73 -18.17 -31.91
CA VAL A 302 13.27 -18.28 -31.96
C VAL A 302 12.93 -19.77 -32.02
N ILE A 303 12.05 -20.21 -31.11
CA ILE A 303 11.55 -21.57 -31.07
C ILE A 303 10.26 -21.63 -31.89
N ILE A 304 10.24 -22.48 -32.90
CA ILE A 304 9.06 -22.77 -33.70
C ILE A 304 8.62 -24.22 -33.53
N THR A 305 7.34 -24.49 -33.67
CA THR A 305 6.79 -25.85 -33.68
C THR A 305 5.88 -26.07 -34.88
N ASN A 306 5.80 -27.33 -35.34
CA ASN A 306 4.85 -27.71 -36.38
C ASN A 306 3.56 -28.34 -35.81
N ASN A 307 2.60 -28.61 -36.69
CA ASN A 307 1.30 -29.20 -36.30
C ASN A 307 1.46 -30.59 -35.62
N SER A 308 2.51 -31.35 -35.94
CA SER A 308 2.85 -32.65 -35.34
C SER A 308 3.61 -32.56 -34.01
N GLY A 309 3.94 -31.35 -33.54
CA GLY A 309 4.68 -31.12 -32.28
C GLY A 309 6.20 -31.21 -32.41
N LEU A 310 6.75 -31.31 -33.62
CA LEU A 310 8.19 -31.17 -33.86
C LEU A 310 8.63 -29.75 -33.50
N VAL A 311 9.75 -29.60 -32.81
CA VAL A 311 10.31 -28.30 -32.40
C VAL A 311 11.61 -28.03 -33.13
N ARG A 312 11.76 -26.81 -33.66
CA ARG A 312 12.98 -26.33 -34.33
C ARG A 312 13.42 -25.01 -33.70
N MET A 313 14.72 -24.85 -33.51
CA MET A 313 15.33 -23.57 -33.10
C MET A 313 15.92 -22.88 -34.32
N VAL A 314 15.55 -21.62 -34.55
CA VAL A 314 16.03 -20.81 -35.67
C VAL A 314 16.72 -19.56 -35.13
N PRO A 315 17.88 -19.14 -35.67
CA PRO A 315 18.57 -17.93 -35.21
C PRO A 315 17.65 -16.70 -35.27
N ALA A 316 17.61 -15.92 -34.19
CA ALA A 316 16.73 -14.74 -34.11
C ALA A 316 17.05 -13.67 -35.15
N SER A 317 18.26 -13.66 -35.71
CA SER A 317 18.67 -12.75 -36.80
C SER A 317 17.89 -12.96 -38.10
N THR A 318 17.22 -14.09 -38.28
CA THR A 318 16.37 -14.38 -39.44
C THR A 318 14.93 -13.89 -39.27
N PHE A 319 14.61 -13.31 -38.11
CA PHE A 319 13.29 -12.77 -37.78
C PHE A 319 13.36 -11.25 -37.64
N ASN A 320 12.35 -10.57 -38.18
CA ASN A 320 12.16 -9.14 -38.02
C ASN A 320 11.28 -8.84 -36.82
N TYR A 321 11.66 -7.81 -36.06
CA TYR A 321 10.95 -7.33 -34.90
C TYR A 321 10.34 -5.96 -35.17
N GLN A 322 9.01 -5.86 -35.18
CA GLN A 322 8.28 -4.60 -35.29
C GLN A 322 7.28 -4.51 -34.13
N GLY A 323 7.69 -3.86 -33.04
CA GLY A 323 6.86 -3.69 -31.85
C GLY A 323 6.55 -5.01 -31.14
N ILE A 324 5.30 -5.45 -31.13
CA ILE A 324 4.86 -6.74 -30.54
C ILE A 324 4.93 -7.87 -31.59
N LEU A 325 5.09 -7.52 -32.88
CA LEU A 325 5.11 -8.47 -33.98
C LEU A 325 6.51 -9.06 -34.17
N LEU A 326 6.60 -10.39 -34.14
CA LEU A 326 7.78 -11.14 -34.53
C LEU A 326 7.43 -12.00 -35.75
N THR A 327 8.09 -11.75 -36.87
CA THR A 327 7.84 -12.46 -38.13
C THR A 327 9.16 -12.91 -38.74
N GLY A 328 9.18 -14.07 -39.39
CA GLY A 328 10.35 -14.58 -40.09
C GLY A 328 9.96 -15.49 -41.23
N ILE A 329 10.88 -15.74 -42.15
CA ILE A 329 10.67 -16.67 -43.27
C ILE A 329 11.37 -17.98 -42.91
N VAL A 330 10.61 -19.07 -42.83
CA VAL A 330 11.12 -20.42 -42.61
C VAL A 330 10.55 -21.32 -43.68
N ASP A 331 11.42 -22.06 -44.37
CA ASP A 331 11.04 -22.96 -45.47
C ASP A 331 10.24 -22.24 -46.59
N GLY A 332 10.50 -20.95 -46.81
CA GLY A 332 9.82 -20.12 -47.82
C GLY A 332 8.45 -19.56 -47.39
N GLU A 333 8.01 -19.85 -46.17
CA GLU A 333 6.73 -19.40 -45.61
C GLU A 333 6.92 -18.35 -44.51
N LEU A 334 5.95 -17.44 -44.37
CA LEU A 334 5.92 -16.43 -43.32
C LEU A 334 5.43 -17.07 -42.00
N VAL A 335 6.28 -17.10 -40.98
CA VAL A 335 6.02 -17.68 -39.66
C VAL A 335 5.84 -16.59 -38.61
N THR A 336 4.78 -16.71 -37.81
CA THR A 336 4.38 -15.77 -36.74
C THR A 336 3.88 -16.54 -35.50
N PHE A 337 3.48 -15.84 -34.44
CA PHE A 337 2.86 -16.48 -33.26
C PHE A 337 1.48 -17.09 -33.55
N TYR A 338 0.82 -16.65 -34.62
CA TYR A 338 -0.54 -17.04 -35.00
C TYR A 338 -0.59 -17.73 -36.37
N SER A 339 0.56 -18.11 -36.93
CA SER A 339 0.65 -19.02 -38.08
C SER A 339 0.56 -20.48 -37.61
N GLY A 340 0.65 -21.44 -38.53
CA GLY A 340 0.46 -22.85 -38.27
C GLY A 340 -0.98 -23.29 -38.53
N GLY A 341 -1.21 -24.59 -38.58
CA GLY A 341 -2.55 -25.15 -38.77
C GLY A 341 -3.25 -25.31 -37.43
N ASP A 342 -4.57 -25.22 -37.44
CA ASP A 342 -5.39 -25.59 -36.28
C ASP A 342 -5.11 -27.06 -35.91
N LYS A 343 -5.00 -27.30 -34.61
CA LYS A 343 -4.83 -28.64 -34.05
C LYS A 343 -6.18 -29.30 -33.79
#